data_AF-A0A820MF58-F1
#
_entry.id   AF-A0A820MF58-F1
#
_cell.length_a   1.000
_cell.length_b   1.000
_cell.length_c   1.000
_cell.angle_alpha   90.00
_cell.angle_beta   90.00
_cell.angle_gamma   90.00
#
_symmetry.space_group_name_H-M   'P 1'
#
loop_
_entity.id
_entity.type
_entity.pdbx_description
1 polymer ?
#
loop_
_entity_poly.entity_id
_entity_poly.type
_entity_poly.pdbx_seq_one_letter_code
_entity_poly.pdbx_strand_id
1 'polypeptide(L)'
;MKDEAFLSQQFRAKCSIEVNEHCVGKKTKAGVIQCLADLMLRDVLKKQNAIRESCRDELRFELLQRSESIDFDPSLAKACRNDIRRFCADRTPGNAQILDCLKENHNKVSAPCFARLRKREKLDVILPENDYSLMSKCATVIQKYCSNENKQNVLSCLRHNINQDAMPNVCRRILYHRLMVLNS
;
A
#
# COMPACT_ATOMS: atom_id res chain seq x y z
N MET A 1 -24.47 -3.58 -18.57
CA MET A 1 -24.11 -4.59 -17.54
C MET A 1 -23.08 -5.56 -18.12
N LYS A 2 -21.78 -5.36 -17.87
CA LYS A 2 -20.72 -6.31 -18.25
C LYS A 2 -19.64 -6.36 -17.16
N ASP A 3 -19.51 -7.54 -16.56
CA ASP A 3 -18.32 -8.16 -15.97
C ASP A 3 -17.66 -7.47 -14.75
N GLU A 4 -18.30 -7.63 -13.59
CA GLU A 4 -17.71 -7.44 -12.24
C GLU A 4 -17.42 -8.80 -11.54
N ALA A 5 -17.44 -9.92 -12.27
CA ALA A 5 -17.41 -11.29 -11.72
C ALA A 5 -16.11 -11.69 -10.98
N PHE A 6 -15.11 -10.82 -10.98
CA PHE A 6 -13.81 -11.04 -10.33
C PHE A 6 -13.62 -10.22 -9.05
N LEU A 7 -14.56 -9.34 -8.71
CA LEU A 7 -14.55 -8.58 -7.45
C LEU A 7 -15.23 -9.40 -6.35
N SER A 8 -14.75 -9.31 -5.10
CA SER A 8 -15.49 -9.90 -3.99
C SER A 8 -16.88 -9.26 -3.92
N GLN A 9 -17.89 -10.01 -3.48
CA GLN A 9 -19.25 -9.50 -3.36
C GLN A 9 -19.29 -8.23 -2.49
N GLN A 10 -18.46 -8.19 -1.44
CA GLN A 10 -18.34 -7.04 -0.54
C GLN A 10 -17.73 -5.82 -1.23
N PHE A 11 -16.65 -6.01 -2.01
CA PHE A 11 -16.02 -4.94 -2.78
C PHE A 11 -16.98 -4.31 -3.77
N ARG A 12 -17.69 -5.17 -4.53
CA ARG A 12 -18.68 -4.73 -5.51
C ARG A 12 -19.82 -3.94 -4.85
N ALA A 13 -20.33 -4.43 -3.73
CA ALA A 13 -21.43 -3.77 -3.03
C ALA A 13 -21.06 -2.35 -2.54
N LYS A 14 -19.82 -2.16 -2.07
CA LYS A 14 -19.39 -0.88 -1.50
C LYS A 14 -18.85 0.12 -2.53
N CYS A 15 -18.18 -0.35 -3.58
CA CYS A 15 -17.47 0.51 -4.54
C CYS A 15 -18.12 0.65 -5.94
N SER A 16 -19.27 0.04 -6.20
CA SER A 16 -19.88 0.02 -7.55
C SER A 16 -20.11 1.41 -8.15
N ILE A 17 -20.49 2.41 -7.34
CA ILE A 17 -20.72 3.78 -7.81
C ILE A 17 -19.41 4.39 -8.33
N GLU A 18 -18.37 4.39 -7.51
CA GLU A 18 -17.06 4.95 -7.87
C GLU A 18 -16.43 4.22 -9.06
N VAL A 19 -16.63 2.91 -9.15
CA VAL A 19 -16.16 2.11 -10.29
C VAL A 19 -16.84 2.57 -11.58
N ASN A 20 -18.16 2.75 -11.55
CA ASN A 20 -18.94 3.13 -12.72
C ASN A 20 -18.71 4.59 -13.14
N GLU A 21 -18.47 5.50 -12.18
CA GLU A 21 -18.29 6.93 -12.47
C GLU A 21 -16.84 7.27 -12.85
N HIS A 22 -15.85 6.64 -12.21
CA HIS A 22 -14.45 7.07 -12.32
C HIS A 22 -13.51 6.05 -12.95
N CYS A 23 -13.88 4.76 -12.94
CA CYS A 23 -13.02 3.67 -13.40
C CYS A 23 -13.59 2.93 -14.62
N VAL A 24 -14.31 3.66 -15.47
CA VAL A 24 -14.87 3.16 -16.72
C VAL A 24 -13.79 2.50 -17.58
N GLY A 25 -14.10 1.31 -18.11
CA GLY A 25 -13.22 0.57 -19.01
C GLY A 25 -12.13 -0.26 -18.31
N LYS A 26 -12.06 -0.29 -16.98
CA LYS A 26 -11.22 -1.25 -16.25
C LYS A 26 -11.87 -2.63 -16.27
N LYS A 27 -11.17 -3.60 -16.88
CA LYS A 27 -11.70 -4.96 -17.13
C LYS A 27 -11.26 -6.01 -16.11
N THR A 28 -10.47 -5.64 -15.10
CA THR A 28 -9.87 -6.60 -14.15
C THR A 28 -9.96 -6.05 -12.73
N LYS A 29 -10.07 -6.94 -11.73
CA LYS A 29 -10.00 -6.57 -10.30
C LYS A 29 -8.78 -5.71 -10.00
N ALA A 30 -7.59 -6.14 -10.44
CA ALA A 30 -6.35 -5.40 -10.25
C ALA A 30 -6.38 -4.00 -10.91
N GLY A 31 -6.99 -3.88 -12.09
CA GLY A 31 -7.16 -2.61 -12.80
C GLY A 31 -8.14 -1.66 -12.11
N VAL A 32 -9.22 -2.19 -11.54
CA VAL A 32 -10.21 -1.44 -10.75
C VAL A 32 -9.59 -0.94 -9.45
N ILE A 33 -8.95 -1.83 -8.67
CA ILE A 33 -8.29 -1.45 -7.41
C ILE A 33 -7.21 -0.39 -7.68
N GLN A 34 -6.41 -0.55 -8.74
CA GLN A 34 -5.41 0.46 -9.07
C GLN A 34 -6.04 1.81 -9.41
N CYS A 35 -7.14 1.82 -10.18
CA CYS A 35 -7.83 3.05 -10.53
C CYS A 35 -8.39 3.78 -9.30
N LEU A 36 -9.06 3.03 -8.41
CA LEU A 36 -9.60 3.58 -7.17
C LEU A 36 -8.50 4.02 -6.21
N ALA A 37 -7.37 3.31 -6.15
CA ALA A 37 -6.21 3.74 -5.38
C ALA A 37 -5.62 5.06 -5.90
N ASP A 38 -5.49 5.20 -7.22
CA ASP A 38 -5.03 6.45 -7.84
C ASP A 38 -6.03 7.60 -7.60
N LEU A 39 -7.34 7.30 -7.54
CA LEU A 39 -8.38 8.28 -7.18
C LEU A 39 -8.30 8.66 -5.70
N MET A 40 -8.14 7.69 -4.79
CA MET A 40 -7.99 7.91 -3.36
C MET A 40 -6.74 8.76 -3.06
N LEU A 41 -5.66 8.50 -3.78
CA LEU A 41 -4.44 9.30 -3.72
C LEU A 41 -4.69 10.76 -4.11
N ARG A 42 -5.42 11.00 -5.20
CA ARG A 42 -5.80 12.36 -5.62
C ARG A 42 -6.69 13.03 -4.60
N ASP A 43 -7.65 12.31 -4.03
CA ASP A 43 -8.55 12.81 -3.00
C ASP A 43 -7.79 13.33 -1.78
N VAL A 44 -6.83 12.54 -1.26
CA VAL A 44 -5.99 12.96 -0.13
C VAL A 44 -5.13 14.17 -0.50
N LEU A 45 -4.45 14.14 -1.65
CA LEU A 45 -3.54 15.21 -2.07
C LEU A 45 -4.26 16.52 -2.39
N LYS A 46 -5.46 16.45 -2.99
CA LYS A 46 -6.24 17.63 -3.40
C LYS A 46 -7.34 18.00 -2.41
N LYS A 47 -7.44 17.31 -1.27
CA LYS A 47 -8.52 17.46 -0.28
C LYS A 47 -9.91 17.34 -0.92
N GLN A 48 -10.08 16.35 -1.79
CA GLN A 48 -11.35 16.02 -2.47
C GLN A 48 -11.98 14.78 -1.84
N ASN A 49 -13.27 14.59 -2.08
CA ASN A 49 -14.05 13.47 -1.58
C ASN A 49 -14.79 12.75 -2.72
N ALA A 50 -14.08 12.38 -3.79
CA ALA A 50 -14.66 11.65 -4.91
C ALA A 50 -15.05 10.20 -4.53
N ILE A 51 -14.38 9.61 -3.54
CA ILE A 51 -14.70 8.26 -3.04
C ILE A 51 -15.48 8.36 -1.72
N ARG A 52 -16.63 7.67 -1.64
CA ARG A 52 -17.41 7.54 -0.39
C ARG A 52 -16.64 6.73 0.65
N GLU A 53 -16.85 7.03 1.93
CA GLU A 53 -16.11 6.36 3.02
C GLU A 53 -16.28 4.83 3.00
N SER A 54 -17.48 4.33 2.68
CA SER A 54 -17.73 2.89 2.56
C SER A 54 -16.86 2.21 1.51
N CYS A 55 -16.61 2.87 0.37
CA CYS A 55 -15.69 2.36 -0.64
C CYS A 55 -14.23 2.55 -0.22
N ARG A 56 -13.89 3.65 0.46
CA ARG A 56 -12.52 3.86 0.99
C ARG A 56 -12.12 2.75 1.94
N ASP A 57 -12.98 2.39 2.88
CA ASP A 57 -12.68 1.32 3.85
C ASP A 57 -12.47 -0.04 3.19
N GLU A 58 -13.30 -0.37 2.21
CA GLU A 58 -13.18 -1.61 1.44
C GLU A 58 -11.94 -1.62 0.54
N LEU A 59 -11.65 -0.48 -0.10
CA LEU A 59 -10.43 -0.31 -0.88
C LEU A 59 -9.18 -0.40 -0.01
N ARG A 60 -9.21 0.15 1.21
CA ARG A 60 -8.11 0.03 2.17
C ARG A 60 -7.85 -1.43 2.53
N PHE A 61 -8.89 -2.24 2.70
CA PHE A 61 -8.74 -3.67 2.95
C PHE A 61 -8.02 -4.37 1.79
N GLU A 62 -8.48 -4.16 0.55
CA GLU A 62 -7.83 -4.73 -0.64
C GLU A 62 -6.38 -4.23 -0.82
N LEU A 63 -6.13 -2.95 -0.56
CA LEU A 63 -4.79 -2.39 -0.61
C LEU A 63 -3.88 -2.95 0.48
N LEU A 64 -4.40 -3.21 1.69
CA LEU A 64 -3.65 -3.83 2.76
C LEU A 64 -3.23 -5.26 2.40
N GLN A 65 -4.13 -6.06 1.82
CA GLN A 65 -3.77 -7.41 1.34
C GLN A 65 -2.68 -7.34 0.26
N ARG A 66 -2.83 -6.44 -0.72
CA ARG A 66 -1.77 -6.18 -1.72
C ARG A 66 -0.47 -5.74 -1.06
N SER A 67 -0.57 -4.94 0.01
CA SER A 67 0.57 -4.42 0.77
C SER A 67 1.36 -5.51 1.50
N GLU A 68 0.68 -6.60 1.88
CA GLU A 68 1.24 -7.75 2.61
C GLU A 68 1.97 -8.74 1.71
N SER A 69 1.40 -9.13 0.57
CA SER A 69 2.04 -10.08 -0.34
C SER A 69 1.94 -9.64 -1.79
N ILE A 70 3.04 -9.84 -2.52
CA ILE A 70 3.08 -9.62 -3.96
C ILE A 70 2.15 -10.57 -4.72
N ASP A 71 1.78 -11.71 -4.13
CA ASP A 71 0.85 -12.67 -4.72
C ASP A 71 -0.55 -12.09 -4.93
N PHE A 72 -0.93 -11.11 -4.11
CA PHE A 72 -2.20 -10.39 -4.25
C PHE A 72 -2.11 -9.23 -5.24
N ASP A 73 -0.91 -8.94 -5.79
CA ASP A 73 -0.67 -7.91 -6.79
C ASP A 73 -0.10 -8.50 -8.09
N PRO A 74 -0.94 -9.11 -8.94
CA PRO A 74 -0.48 -9.75 -10.18
C PRO A 74 0.16 -8.77 -11.16
N SER A 75 -0.20 -7.48 -11.10
CA SER A 75 0.42 -6.46 -11.94
C SER A 75 1.87 -6.20 -11.53
N LEU A 76 2.14 -6.09 -10.22
CA LEU A 76 3.48 -5.89 -9.70
C LEU A 76 4.32 -7.18 -9.83
N ALA A 77 3.75 -8.33 -9.47
CA ALA A 77 4.39 -9.64 -9.61
C ALA A 77 4.87 -9.90 -11.04
N LYS A 78 4.04 -9.57 -12.04
CA LYS A 78 4.42 -9.68 -13.46
C LYS A 78 5.55 -8.74 -13.82
N ALA A 79 5.48 -7.47 -13.41
CA ALA A 79 6.48 -6.46 -13.73
C ALA A 79 7.84 -6.75 -13.09
N CYS A 80 7.85 -7.29 -11.88
CA CYS A 80 9.05 -7.55 -11.08
C CYS A 80 9.53 -9.00 -11.14
N ARG A 81 8.94 -9.88 -11.96
CA ARG A 81 9.21 -11.33 -11.93
C ARG A 81 10.70 -11.69 -11.99
N ASN A 82 11.43 -11.08 -12.91
CA ASN A 82 12.86 -11.36 -13.09
C ASN A 82 13.69 -10.74 -11.97
N ASP A 83 13.30 -9.55 -11.50
CA ASP A 83 13.95 -8.86 -10.40
C ASP A 83 13.81 -9.64 -9.08
N ILE A 84 12.64 -10.22 -8.82
CA ILE A 84 12.40 -11.10 -7.67
C ILE A 84 13.34 -12.30 -7.71
N ARG A 85 13.45 -12.97 -8.86
CA ARG A 85 14.37 -14.12 -9.03
C ARG A 85 15.83 -13.74 -8.86
N ARG A 86 16.19 -12.51 -9.25
CA ARG A 86 17.58 -12.04 -9.23
C ARG A 86 18.02 -11.53 -7.85
N PHE A 87 17.15 -10.81 -7.16
CA PHE A 87 17.50 -10.06 -5.95
C PHE A 87 16.83 -10.58 -4.68
N CYS A 88 15.72 -11.30 -4.79
CA CYS A 88 14.84 -11.66 -3.66
C CYS A 88 14.51 -13.16 -3.61
N ALA A 89 15.36 -14.01 -4.19
CA ALA A 89 15.12 -15.45 -4.29
C ALA A 89 15.14 -16.17 -2.92
N ASP A 90 15.77 -15.56 -1.91
CA ASP A 90 15.86 -16.03 -0.53
C ASP A 90 14.63 -15.64 0.32
N ARG A 91 13.68 -14.89 -0.26
CA ARG A 91 12.49 -14.39 0.45
C ARG A 91 11.26 -15.20 0.09
N THR A 92 10.39 -15.39 1.07
CA THR A 92 9.08 -16.00 0.88
C THR A 92 8.02 -14.92 0.66
N PRO A 93 7.04 -15.13 -0.21
CA PRO A 93 5.87 -14.25 -0.27
C PRO A 93 5.14 -14.14 1.08
N GLY A 94 4.45 -13.02 1.31
CA GLY A 94 3.82 -12.69 2.59
C GLY A 94 4.70 -11.86 3.53
N ASN A 95 4.09 -11.32 4.59
CA ASN A 95 4.74 -10.46 5.58
C ASN A 95 5.56 -9.29 4.97
N ALA A 96 5.15 -8.80 3.81
CA ALA A 96 5.83 -7.82 2.97
C ALA A 96 7.26 -8.18 2.52
N GLN A 97 7.77 -9.40 2.74
CA GLN A 97 9.21 -9.69 2.58
C GLN A 97 9.74 -9.45 1.15
N ILE A 98 9.05 -9.96 0.13
CA ILE A 98 9.44 -9.74 -1.27
C ILE A 98 9.39 -8.26 -1.63
N LEU A 99 8.39 -7.55 -1.12
CA LEU A 99 8.15 -6.15 -1.43
C LEU A 99 9.20 -5.26 -0.78
N ASP A 100 9.55 -5.54 0.46
CA ASP A 100 10.65 -4.87 1.15
C ASP A 100 11.98 -5.12 0.42
N CYS A 101 12.24 -6.36 -0.01
CA CYS A 101 13.44 -6.65 -0.80
C CYS A 101 13.49 -5.88 -2.13
N LEU A 102 12.36 -5.75 -2.82
CA LEU A 102 12.27 -4.93 -4.04
C LEU A 102 12.54 -3.44 -3.75
N LYS A 103 12.01 -2.90 -2.63
CA LYS A 103 12.28 -1.52 -2.17
C LYS A 103 13.76 -1.30 -1.83
N GLU A 104 14.38 -2.24 -1.15
CA GLU A 104 15.82 -2.23 -0.84
C GLU A 104 16.69 -2.24 -2.12
N ASN A 105 16.18 -2.82 -3.21
CA ASN A 105 16.86 -2.92 -4.50
C ASN A 105 16.30 -1.97 -5.57
N HIS A 106 15.54 -0.92 -5.22
CA HIS A 106 14.82 -0.07 -6.18
C HIS A 106 15.70 0.52 -7.31
N ASN A 107 16.98 0.79 -7.06
CA ASN A 107 17.92 1.30 -8.07
C ASN A 107 18.49 0.22 -9.01
N LYS A 108 18.25 -1.07 -8.72
CA LYS A 108 18.79 -2.22 -9.45
C LYS A 108 17.73 -3.00 -10.21
N VAL A 109 16.45 -2.83 -9.85
CA VAL A 109 15.35 -3.50 -10.52
C VAL A 109 15.12 -2.92 -11.92
N SER A 110 14.51 -3.71 -12.79
CA SER A 110 14.13 -3.28 -14.13
C SER A 110 13.21 -2.06 -14.12
N ALA A 111 13.27 -1.24 -15.18
CA ALA A 111 12.42 -0.04 -15.31
C ALA A 111 10.91 -0.33 -15.17
N PRO A 112 10.35 -1.42 -15.72
CA PRO A 112 8.95 -1.79 -15.50
C PRO A 112 8.63 -2.08 -14.03
N CYS A 113 9.52 -2.78 -13.32
CA CYS A 113 9.36 -3.06 -11.90
C CYS A 113 9.43 -1.77 -11.08
N PHE A 114 10.47 -0.95 -11.31
CA PHE A 114 10.67 0.33 -10.65
C PHE A 114 9.45 1.25 -10.78
N ALA A 115 8.91 1.39 -11.99
CA ALA A 115 7.76 2.25 -12.24
C ALA A 115 6.51 1.81 -11.45
N ARG A 116 6.30 0.50 -11.26
CA ARG A 116 5.19 -0.04 -10.47
C ARG A 116 5.44 0.06 -8.98
N LEU A 117 6.67 -0.24 -8.55
CA LEU A 117 7.10 -0.12 -7.17
C LEU A 117 6.97 1.32 -6.66
N ARG A 118 7.44 2.30 -7.44
CA ARG A 118 7.35 3.72 -7.08
C ARG A 118 5.91 4.21 -6.91
N LYS A 119 4.97 3.72 -7.74
CA LYS A 119 3.54 4.05 -7.58
C LYS A 119 3.00 3.54 -6.24
N ARG A 120 3.41 2.33 -5.86
CA ARG A 120 3.03 1.73 -4.58
C ARG A 120 3.67 2.46 -3.41
N GLU A 121 4.95 2.77 -3.48
CA GLU A 121 5.62 3.52 -2.40
C GLU A 121 4.97 4.89 -2.15
N LYS A 122 4.50 5.56 -3.21
CA LYS A 122 3.70 6.79 -3.06
C LYS A 122 2.39 6.56 -2.32
N LEU A 123 1.67 5.48 -2.64
CA LEU A 123 0.46 5.10 -1.92
C LEU A 123 0.78 4.79 -0.46
N ASP A 124 1.78 3.95 -0.19
CA ASP A 124 2.21 3.56 1.15
C ASP A 124 2.52 4.80 2.00
N VAL A 125 3.22 5.79 1.44
CA VAL A 125 3.60 7.03 2.11
C VAL A 125 2.39 7.90 2.45
N ILE A 126 1.47 8.08 1.50
CA ILE A 126 0.32 8.98 1.63
C ILE A 126 -0.84 8.32 2.40
N LEU A 127 -0.90 6.99 2.41
CA LEU A 127 -1.90 6.18 3.09
C LEU A 127 -1.20 5.20 4.06
N PRO A 128 -0.66 5.69 5.20
CA PRO A 128 0.16 4.89 6.10
C PRO A 128 -0.55 3.64 6.62
N GLU A 129 -1.88 3.69 6.78
CA GLU A 129 -2.69 2.55 7.23
C GLU A 129 -2.68 1.38 6.24
N ASN A 130 -2.27 1.61 4.98
CA ASN A 130 -2.14 0.60 3.95
C ASN A 130 -0.71 0.11 3.74
N ASP A 131 0.27 0.61 4.50
CA ASP A 131 1.62 0.04 4.49
C ASP A 131 1.70 -1.08 5.54
N TYR A 132 1.47 -2.32 5.11
CA TYR A 132 1.59 -3.48 5.99
C TYR A 132 2.96 -3.56 6.69
N SER A 133 4.05 -3.20 6.01
CA SER A 133 5.40 -3.26 6.60
C SER A 133 5.48 -2.29 7.79
N LEU A 134 4.95 -1.07 7.64
CA LEU A 134 4.82 -0.10 8.72
C LEU A 134 3.91 -0.62 9.84
N MET A 135 2.67 -1.02 9.52
CA MET A 135 1.68 -1.42 10.52
C MET A 135 2.14 -2.64 11.33
N SER A 136 2.71 -3.65 10.68
CA SER A 136 3.17 -4.89 11.34
C SER A 136 4.45 -4.68 12.14
N LYS A 137 5.48 -4.04 11.57
CA LYS A 137 6.80 -3.93 12.21
C LYS A 137 6.87 -2.83 13.26
N CYS A 138 5.91 -1.90 13.25
CA CYS A 138 5.75 -0.90 14.29
C CYS A 138 4.64 -1.25 15.30
N ALA A 139 4.00 -2.43 15.18
CA ALA A 139 2.81 -2.80 15.96
C ALA A 139 2.99 -2.61 17.47
N THR A 140 4.14 -2.97 18.04
CA THR A 140 4.41 -2.80 19.48
C THR A 140 4.33 -1.34 19.93
N VAL A 141 4.88 -0.41 19.16
CA VAL A 141 4.82 1.02 19.48
C VAL A 141 3.44 1.57 19.22
N ILE A 142 2.80 1.16 18.12
CA ILE A 142 1.44 1.57 17.78
C ILE A 142 0.50 1.19 18.93
N GLN A 143 0.58 -0.06 19.40
CA GLN A 143 -0.26 -0.54 20.49
C GLN A 143 0.04 0.14 21.83
N LYS A 144 1.31 0.38 22.14
CA LYS A 144 1.71 0.93 23.44
C LYS A 144 1.51 2.43 23.56
N TYR A 145 1.73 3.19 22.48
CA TYR A 145 1.77 4.66 22.53
C TYR A 145 0.76 5.33 21.60
N CYS A 146 0.32 4.67 20.52
CA CYS A 146 -0.51 5.29 19.49
C CYS A 146 -1.92 4.68 19.39
N SER A 147 -2.34 3.85 20.36
CA SER A 147 -3.62 3.12 20.30
C SER A 147 -4.85 4.03 20.28
N ASN A 148 -4.72 5.23 20.86
CA ASN A 148 -5.80 6.21 20.97
C ASN A 148 -5.76 7.26 19.84
N GLU A 149 -4.78 7.18 18.95
CA GLU A 149 -4.65 8.11 17.83
C GLU A 149 -5.61 7.75 16.70
N ASN A 150 -6.10 8.78 16.00
CA ASN A 150 -6.78 8.57 14.73
C ASN A 150 -5.80 7.91 13.74
N LYS A 151 -6.28 7.05 12.83
CA LYS A 151 -5.51 6.43 11.75
C LYS A 151 -4.64 7.45 10.98
N GLN A 152 -5.15 8.68 10.81
CA GLN A 152 -4.42 9.78 10.16
C GLN A 152 -3.19 10.28 10.94
N ASN A 153 -3.15 10.07 12.27
CA ASN A 153 -2.12 10.59 13.17
C ASN A 153 -1.11 9.53 13.61
N VAL A 154 -1.34 8.24 13.35
CA VAL A 154 -0.44 7.15 13.77
C VAL A 154 1.01 7.42 13.33
N LEU A 155 1.22 7.91 12.11
CA LEU A 155 2.56 8.24 11.63
C LEU A 155 3.21 9.39 12.41
N SER A 156 2.43 10.40 12.80
CA SER A 156 2.91 11.49 13.66
C SER A 156 3.31 10.95 15.03
N CYS A 157 2.48 10.12 15.65
CA CYS A 157 2.77 9.50 16.93
C CYS A 157 4.04 8.62 16.88
N LEU A 158 4.22 7.83 15.83
CA LEU A 158 5.43 7.02 15.62
C LEU A 158 6.69 7.88 15.52
N ARG A 159 6.63 9.05 14.87
CA ARG A 159 7.76 9.99 14.78
C ARG A 159 8.11 10.60 16.13
N HIS A 160 7.11 11.00 16.92
CA HIS A 160 7.35 11.54 18.28
C HIS A 160 7.95 10.49 19.22
N ASN A 161 7.65 9.21 19.00
CA ASN A 161 8.14 8.11 19.83
C ASN A 161 9.33 7.36 19.23
N ILE A 162 10.03 7.93 18.24
CA ILE A 162 11.11 7.23 17.51
C ILE A 162 12.32 6.85 18.40
N ASN A 163 12.54 7.59 19.49
CA ASN A 163 13.64 7.37 20.42
C ASN A 163 13.28 6.51 21.65
N GLN A 164 12.05 5.99 21.72
CA GLN A 164 11.64 5.13 22.83
C GLN A 164 12.33 3.76 22.74
N ASP A 165 12.72 3.17 23.87
CA ASP A 165 13.35 1.82 23.89
C ASP A 165 12.46 0.76 23.27
N ALA A 166 11.14 0.93 23.40
CA ALA A 166 10.13 0.07 22.80
C ALA A 166 10.06 0.18 21.26
N MET A 167 10.82 1.08 20.62
CA MET A 167 10.85 1.28 19.17
C MET A 167 11.79 0.28 18.48
N PRO A 168 11.25 -0.72 17.73
CA PRO A 168 12.07 -1.69 17.03
C PRO A 168 12.99 -1.01 16.01
N ASN A 169 14.25 -1.46 15.91
CA ASN A 169 15.20 -0.97 14.90
C ASN A 169 14.62 -0.99 13.48
N VAL A 170 13.83 -2.03 13.17
CA VAL A 170 13.18 -2.20 11.87
C VAL A 170 12.10 -1.13 11.65
N CYS A 171 11.30 -0.80 12.66
CA CYS A 171 10.33 0.29 12.56
C CYS A 171 11.03 1.65 12.31
N ARG A 172 12.13 1.95 13.02
CA ARG A 172 12.91 3.18 12.77
C ARG A 172 13.38 3.28 11.32
N ARG A 173 13.95 2.19 10.78
CA ARG A 173 14.36 2.13 9.37
C ARG A 173 13.22 2.45 8.41
N ILE A 174 12.02 1.91 8.66
CA ILE A 174 10.83 2.19 7.82
C ILE A 174 10.47 3.67 7.88
N LEU A 175 10.46 4.27 9.08
CA LEU A 175 10.17 5.69 9.25
C LEU A 175 11.18 6.58 8.49
N TYR A 176 12.47 6.24 8.56
CA TYR A 176 13.51 6.95 7.80
C TYR A 176 13.37 6.77 6.28
N HIS A 177 13.11 5.55 5.81
CA HIS A 177 12.88 5.29 4.39
C HIS A 177 11.72 6.11 3.84
N ARG A 178 10.61 6.20 4.59
CA ARG A 178 9.44 7.00 4.21
C ARG A 178 9.76 8.50 4.09
N LEU A 179 10.66 9.03 4.92
CA LEU A 179 11.12 10.42 4.80
C LEU A 179 11.93 10.64 3.51
N MET A 180 12.73 9.67 3.09
CA MET A 180 13.50 9.76 1.85
C MET A 180 12.57 9.80 0.62
N VAL A 181 11.56 8.92 0.57
CA VAL A 181 10.59 8.86 -0.54
C VAL A 181 9.79 10.16 -0.70
N LEU A 182 9.50 10.86 0.40
CA LEU A 182 8.80 12.16 0.36
C LEU A 182 9.65 13.29 -0.24
N ASN A 183 10.98 13.19 -0.15
CA ASN A 183 11.91 14.23 -0.58
C ASN A 183 12.56 13.95 -1.96
N SER A 184 12.11 12.89 -2.67
CA SER A 184 12.66 12.38 -3.93
C SER A 184 11.69 12.40 -5.11
#